data_AF-A0A8T2RS51-F1
#
_entry.id   AF-A0A8T2RS51-F1
#
_cell.length_a   1.000
_cell.length_b   1.000
_cell.length_c   1.000
_cell.angle_alpha   90.00
_cell.angle_beta   90.00
_cell.angle_gamma   90.00
#
_symmetry.space_group_name_H-M   'P 1'
#
loop_
_entity.id
_entity.type
_entity.pdbx_description
1 polymer ?
#
loop_
_entity_poly.entity_id
_entity_poly.type
_entity_poly.pdbx_seq_one_letter_code
_entity_poly.pdbx_strand_id
1 'polypeptide(L)'
;MGDNIVQIVGDKLNKENYFIWLYRMEDFLMGKGLWGLVNEEDECPELLENLNAEEQNEYKTWIEKSRKVLHWILICISESLIPHIIKASIPKEAWDIIHEYMVRRQKLEKFT
;
A
#
# COMPACT_ATOMS: atom_id res chain seq x y z
N MET A 1 0.08 -21.26 2.18
CA MET A 1 0.83 -20.60 3.28
C MET A 1 0.22 -19.22 3.43
N GLY A 2 -0.45 -18.93 4.55
CA GLY A 2 -0.95 -17.57 4.81
C GLY A 2 0.25 -16.67 5.01
N ASP A 3 0.38 -15.61 4.20
CA ASP A 3 1.41 -14.61 4.39
C ASP A 3 1.23 -14.03 5.81
N ASN A 4 2.14 -14.35 6.74
CA ASN A 4 2.03 -13.94 8.15
C ASN A 4 2.53 -12.51 8.33
N ILE A 5 1.80 -11.58 7.72
CA ILE A 5 2.20 -10.19 7.52
C ILE A 5 2.22 -9.41 8.82
N VAL A 6 1.35 -9.79 9.75
CA VAL A 6 1.31 -9.26 11.11
C VAL A 6 2.63 -9.50 11.84
N GLN A 7 3.33 -10.61 11.54
CA GLN A 7 4.68 -10.85 12.11
C GLN A 7 5.79 -10.07 11.39
N ILE A 8 5.63 -9.76 10.10
CA ILE A 8 6.68 -9.10 9.30
C ILE A 8 6.69 -7.59 9.56
N VAL A 9 5.51 -6.96 9.60
CA VAL A 9 5.39 -5.51 9.80
C VAL A 9 5.43 -5.15 11.29
N GLY A 10 5.23 -6.13 12.17
CA GLY A 10 5.19 -5.97 13.62
C GLY A 10 3.92 -5.23 14.06
N ASP A 11 4.08 -4.15 14.82
CA ASP A 11 2.93 -3.36 15.29
C ASP A 11 2.22 -2.63 14.16
N LYS A 12 0.89 -2.55 14.25
CA LYS A 12 0.08 -1.72 13.35
C LYS A 12 0.57 -0.27 13.36
N LEU A 13 0.53 0.38 12.20
CA LEU A 13 0.93 1.76 12.03
C LEU A 13 0.14 2.68 12.97
N ASN A 14 0.90 3.43 13.75
CA ASN A 14 0.43 4.51 14.60
C ASN A 14 1.39 5.71 14.45
N LYS A 15 1.14 6.77 15.22
CA LYS A 15 1.90 8.02 15.12
C LYS A 15 3.38 7.89 15.55
N GLU A 16 3.69 6.94 16.43
CA GLU A 16 5.00 6.77 17.07
C GLU A 16 5.93 5.88 16.25
N ASN A 17 5.38 4.94 15.47
CA ASN A 17 6.17 3.94 14.74
C ASN A 17 6.25 4.15 13.23
N TYR A 18 5.86 5.31 12.70
CA TYR A 18 5.73 5.55 11.26
C TYR A 18 6.99 5.17 10.46
N PHE A 19 8.18 5.63 10.85
CA PHE A 19 9.41 5.31 10.11
C PHE A 19 9.78 3.83 10.14
N ILE A 20 9.52 3.16 11.26
CA ILE A 20 9.75 1.71 11.39
C ILE A 20 8.77 0.94 10.51
N TRP A 21 7.49 1.34 10.52
CA TRP A 21 6.46 0.76 9.68
C TRP A 21 6.77 0.96 8.19
N LEU A 22 7.18 2.18 7.80
CA LEU A 22 7.53 2.52 6.43
C LEU A 22 8.65 1.60 5.91
N TYR A 23 9.75 1.50 6.66
CA TYR A 23 10.87 0.64 6.32
C TYR A 23 10.48 -0.84 6.21
N ARG A 24 9.67 -1.36 7.15
CA ARG A 24 9.23 -2.77 7.13
C ARG A 24 8.29 -3.07 5.98
N MET A 25 7.35 -2.18 5.68
CA MET A 25 6.43 -2.36 4.57
C MET A 25 7.15 -2.29 3.22
N GLU A 26 8.11 -1.37 3.07
CA GLU A 26 8.96 -1.29 1.89
C GLU A 26 9.75 -2.58 1.69
N ASP A 27 10.49 -3.04 2.70
CA ASP A 27 11.26 -4.29 2.65
C ASP A 27 10.36 -5.51 2.35
N PHE A 28 9.18 -5.57 2.99
CA PHE A 28 8.21 -6.64 2.75
C PHE A 28 7.71 -6.65 1.30
N LEU A 29 7.33 -5.49 0.74
CA LEU A 29 6.85 -5.41 -0.64
C LEU A 29 7.96 -5.67 -1.66
N MET A 30 9.19 -5.21 -1.40
CA MET A 30 10.37 -5.53 -2.20
C MET A 30 10.66 -7.04 -2.19
N GLY A 31 10.65 -7.68 -1.02
CA GLY A 31 10.83 -9.13 -0.88
C GLY A 31 9.74 -9.97 -1.57
N LYS A 32 8.59 -9.36 -1.88
CA LYS A 32 7.50 -9.97 -2.66
C LYS A 32 7.51 -9.60 -4.15
N GLY A 33 8.39 -8.69 -4.58
CA GLY A 33 8.39 -8.15 -5.93
C GLY A 33 7.12 -7.36 -6.26
N LEU A 34 6.54 -6.67 -5.27
CA LEU A 34 5.29 -5.92 -5.39
C LEU A 34 5.45 -4.43 -5.04
N TRP A 35 6.68 -3.98 -4.79
CA TRP A 35 6.99 -2.58 -4.53
C TRP A 35 6.61 -1.67 -5.71
N GLY A 36 6.67 -2.21 -6.94
CA GLY A 36 6.26 -1.53 -8.17
C GLY A 36 4.87 -0.89 -8.10
N LEU A 37 3.94 -1.54 -7.39
CA LEU A 37 2.54 -1.10 -7.27
C LEU A 37 2.36 0.14 -6.36
N VAL A 38 3.36 0.48 -5.56
CA VAL A 38 3.32 1.62 -4.61
C VAL A 38 4.36 2.70 -4.92
N ASN A 39 5.33 2.45 -5.79
CA ASN A 39 6.29 3.45 -6.26
C ASN A 39 6.05 3.89 -7.72
N GLU A 40 4.94 3.48 -8.33
CA GLU A 40 4.56 3.76 -9.73
C GLU A 40 5.43 3.08 -10.80
N GLU A 41 6.23 2.07 -10.47
CA GLU A 41 6.92 1.26 -11.50
C GLU A 41 5.97 0.23 -12.17
N ASP A 42 4.91 -0.19 -11.47
CA ASP A 42 3.85 -1.08 -11.98
C ASP A 42 2.52 -0.32 -12.12
N GLU A 43 2.46 0.60 -13.08
CA GLU A 43 1.23 1.36 -13.38
C GLU A 43 0.07 0.43 -13.78
N CYS A 44 -1.16 0.90 -13.56
CA CYS A 44 -2.34 0.19 -14.04
C CYS A 44 -2.24 0.05 -15.56
N PRO A 45 -2.33 -1.16 -16.14
CA PRO A 45 -2.47 -1.31 -17.57
C PRO A 45 -3.69 -0.47 -17.98
N GLU A 46 -3.49 0.58 -18.77
CA GLU A 46 -4.60 1.41 -19.24
C GLU A 46 -5.59 0.48 -19.93
N LEU A 47 -6.87 0.59 -19.56
CA LEU A 47 -7.96 -0.08 -20.24
C LEU A 47 -8.08 0.54 -21.63
N LEU A 48 -7.17 0.18 -22.53
CA LEU A 48 -7.31 0.42 -23.94
C LEU A 48 -8.54 -0.37 -24.36
N GLU A 49 -9.62 0.33 -24.69
CA GLU A 49 -10.77 -0.28 -25.34
C GLU A 49 -10.21 -1.12 -26.50
N ASN A 50 -10.46 -2.44 -26.46
CA ASN A 50 -9.89 -3.50 -27.33
C ASN A 50 -8.62 -4.23 -26.83
N LEU A 51 -8.52 -4.55 -25.53
CA LEU A 51 -7.50 -5.48 -25.04
C LEU A 51 -7.61 -6.88 -25.68
N ASN A 52 -6.48 -7.40 -26.17
CA ASN A 52 -6.35 -8.80 -26.58
C ASN A 52 -6.37 -9.74 -25.36
N ALA A 53 -6.43 -11.06 -25.58
CA ALA A 53 -6.56 -12.03 -24.50
C ALA A 53 -5.39 -12.03 -23.50
N GLU A 54 -4.18 -11.68 -23.96
CA GLU A 54 -2.98 -11.58 -23.13
C GLU A 54 -3.04 -10.35 -22.22
N GLU A 55 -3.38 -9.19 -22.79
CA GLU A 55 -3.52 -7.93 -22.04
C GLU A 55 -4.65 -8.00 -20.99
N GLN A 56 -5.75 -8.69 -21.30
CA GLN A 56 -6.82 -8.94 -20.31
C GLN A 56 -6.33 -9.79 -19.13
N ASN A 57 -5.47 -10.77 -19.40
CA ASN A 57 -4.90 -11.62 -18.37
C ASN A 57 -3.86 -10.87 -17.52
N GLU A 58 -3.06 -9.99 -18.13
CA GLU A 58 -2.15 -9.09 -17.42
C GLU A 58 -2.91 -8.12 -16.51
N TYR A 59 -3.97 -7.49 -17.02
CA TYR A 59 -4.83 -6.60 -16.23
C TYR A 59 -5.46 -7.32 -15.04
N LYS A 60 -5.99 -8.53 -15.26
CA LYS A 60 -6.53 -9.36 -14.16
C LYS A 60 -5.46 -9.67 -13.12
N THR A 61 -4.27 -10.06 -13.55
CA THR A 61 -3.12 -10.35 -12.67
C THR A 61 -2.71 -9.11 -11.88
N TRP A 62 -2.69 -7.94 -12.52
CA TRP A 62 -2.41 -6.66 -11.88
C TRP A 62 -3.46 -6.33 -10.81
N ILE A 63 -4.76 -6.49 -11.11
CA ILE A 63 -5.83 -6.31 -10.12
C ILE A 63 -5.64 -7.23 -8.92
N GLU A 64 -5.35 -8.51 -9.14
CA GLU A 64 -5.16 -9.49 -8.07
C GLU A 64 -4.00 -9.08 -7.14
N LYS A 65 -2.86 -8.68 -7.72
CA LYS A 65 -1.71 -8.17 -6.97
C LYS A 65 -2.06 -6.87 -6.23
N SER A 66 -2.72 -5.91 -6.89
CA SER A 66 -3.15 -4.64 -6.30
C SER A 66 -4.08 -4.84 -5.11
N ARG A 67 -5.08 -5.72 -5.23
CA ARG A 67 -5.97 -6.07 -4.12
C ARG A 67 -5.21 -6.71 -2.96
N LYS A 68 -4.19 -7.52 -3.25
CA LYS A 68 -3.33 -8.12 -2.24
C LYS A 68 -2.56 -7.06 -1.44
N VAL A 69 -1.91 -6.11 -2.13
CA VAL A 69 -1.15 -5.04 -1.48
C VAL A 69 -2.07 -4.12 -0.67
N LEU A 70 -3.24 -3.74 -1.20
CA LEU A 70 -4.23 -2.95 -0.47
C LEU A 70 -4.69 -3.66 0.82
N HIS A 71 -4.96 -4.96 0.74
CA HIS A 71 -5.32 -5.74 1.92
C HIS A 71 -4.20 -5.73 2.97
N TRP A 72 -2.94 -5.86 2.54
CA TRP A 72 -1.78 -5.84 3.43
C TRP A 72 -1.59 -4.50 4.12
N ILE A 73 -1.72 -3.39 3.38
CA ILE A 73 -1.72 -2.05 3.95
C ILE A 73 -2.84 -1.95 5.01
N LEU A 74 -4.07 -2.35 4.68
CA LEU A 74 -5.23 -2.28 5.56
C LEU A 74 -5.03 -3.01 6.90
N ILE A 75 -4.48 -4.23 6.88
CA ILE A 75 -4.28 -5.00 8.12
C ILE A 75 -3.07 -4.51 8.94
N CYS A 76 -2.16 -3.75 8.32
CA CYS A 76 -0.96 -3.21 8.96
C CYS A 76 -1.13 -1.79 9.49
N ILE A 77 -2.31 -1.18 9.37
CA ILE A 77 -2.60 0.14 9.93
C ILE A 77 -3.51 0.04 11.17
N SER A 78 -3.42 1.04 12.04
CA SER A 78 -4.38 1.18 13.14
C SER A 78 -5.77 1.56 12.63
N GLU A 79 -6.81 1.23 13.39
CA GLU A 79 -8.20 1.50 13.01
C GLU A 79 -8.48 2.99 12.77
N SER A 80 -7.77 3.88 13.46
CA SER A 80 -7.86 5.33 13.24
C SER A 80 -7.43 5.79 11.85
N LEU A 81 -6.66 4.98 11.11
CA LEU A 81 -6.17 5.30 9.78
C LEU A 81 -7.08 4.77 8.66
N ILE A 82 -7.93 3.78 8.96
CA ILE A 82 -8.82 3.15 7.98
C ILE A 82 -9.73 4.17 7.25
N PRO A 83 -10.37 5.14 7.94
CA PRO A 83 -11.22 6.11 7.27
C PRO A 83 -10.49 6.99 6.24
N HIS A 84 -9.17 7.15 6.37
CA HIS A 84 -8.37 7.94 5.44
C HIS A 84 -8.16 7.22 4.12
N ILE A 85 -7.95 5.90 4.14
CA ILE A 85 -7.68 5.10 2.94
C ILE A 85 -8.92 4.35 2.39
N ILE A 86 -10.09 4.50 2.99
CA ILE A 86 -11.29 3.70 2.63
C ILE A 86 -11.74 3.89 1.18
N LYS A 87 -11.42 5.04 0.57
CA LYS A 87 -11.72 5.36 -0.83
C LYS A 87 -10.60 4.97 -1.79
N ALA A 88 -9.44 4.59 -1.27
CA ALA A 88 -8.29 4.25 -2.09
C ALA A 88 -8.58 2.99 -2.91
N SER A 89 -8.46 3.12 -4.23
CA SER A 89 -8.80 2.05 -5.16
C SER A 89 -7.57 1.31 -5.67
N ILE A 90 -6.39 1.92 -5.53
CA ILE A 90 -5.09 1.36 -5.92
C ILE A 90 -4.06 1.46 -4.79
N PRO A 91 -3.06 0.57 -4.73
CA PRO A 91 -2.06 0.58 -3.66
C PRO A 91 -1.34 1.90 -3.47
N LYS A 92 -0.94 2.56 -4.57
CA LYS A 92 -0.27 3.86 -4.55
C LYS A 92 -1.08 4.92 -3.81
N GLU A 93 -2.36 5.04 -4.14
CA GLU A 93 -3.26 6.01 -3.52
C GLU A 93 -3.36 5.77 -2.00
N ALA A 94 -3.52 4.53 -1.57
CA ALA A 94 -3.57 4.19 -0.14
C ALA A 94 -2.24 4.55 0.56
N TRP A 95 -1.12 4.25 -0.08
CA TRP A 95 0.22 4.52 0.43
C TRP A 95 0.46 6.03 0.59
N ASP A 96 0.15 6.82 -0.43
CA ASP A 96 0.34 8.27 -0.43
C ASP A 96 -0.51 8.95 0.64
N ILE A 97 -1.78 8.57 0.77
CA ILE A 97 -2.67 9.11 1.80
C ILE A 97 -2.08 8.87 3.19
N ILE A 98 -1.57 7.67 3.46
CA ILE A 98 -0.92 7.34 4.73
C ILE A 98 0.36 8.16 4.92
N HIS A 99 1.21 8.22 3.91
CA HIS A 99 2.48 8.93 3.94
C HIS A 99 2.28 10.42 4.24
N GLU A 100 1.40 11.07 3.49
CA GLU A 100 1.05 12.48 3.66
C GLU A 100 0.43 12.76 5.03
N TYR A 101 -0.50 11.92 5.47
CA TYR A 101 -1.13 12.05 6.79
C TYR A 101 -0.09 12.01 7.92
N MET A 102 0.85 11.06 7.86
CA MET A 102 1.87 10.89 8.89
C MET A 102 2.92 12.00 8.87
N VAL A 103 3.41 12.38 7.68
CA VAL A 103 4.36 13.49 7.53
C VAL A 103 3.75 14.81 7.99
N ARG A 104 2.48 15.08 7.65
CA ARG A 104 1.77 16.28 8.08
C ARG A 104 1.64 16.33 9.60
N ARG A 105 1.31 15.21 10.25
CA ARG A 105 1.20 15.12 11.71
C ARG A 105 2.52 15.39 12.43
N GLN A 106 3.61 14.78 11.97
CA GLN A 106 4.94 15.00 12.58
C GLN A 106 5.41 16.47 12.46
N LYS A 107 5.01 17.17 11.38
CA LYS A 107 5.30 18.60 11.25
C LYS A 107 4.56 19.41 12.30
N LEU A 108 3.26 19.15 12.51
CA LEU A 108 2.45 19.89 13.50
C LEU A 108 2.96 19.71 14.93
N GLU A 109 3.41 18.50 15.30
CA GLU A 109 3.96 18.21 16.63
C GLU A 109 5.29 18.94 16.91
N LYS A 110 6.01 19.40 15.89
CA LYS A 110 7.24 20.20 16.06
C LYS A 110 6.99 21.69 16.30
N PHE A 111 5.74 22.16 16.16
CA PHE A 111 5.35 23.57 16.30
C PHE A 111 4.43 23.86 17.50
N THR A 112 4.15 22.84 18.32
CA THR A 112 3.43 22.91 19.60
C THR A 112 4.34 22.53 20.73
#